data_AF-A0A3M1IHP9-F1
#
_entry.id   AF-A0A3M1IHP9-F1
#
_cell.length_a   1.000
_cell.length_b   1.000
_cell.length_c   1.000
_cell.angle_alpha   90.00
_cell.angle_beta   90.00
_cell.angle_gamma   90.00
#
_symmetry.space_group_name_H-M   'P 1'
#
loop_
_entity.id
_entity.type
_entity.pdbx_description
1 polymer ?
#
loop_
_entity_poly.entity_id
_entity_poly.type
_entity_poly.pdbx_seq_one_letter_code
_entity_poly.pdbx_strand_id
1 'polypeptide(L)'
;SFPGCTDEEMGVVERFLRRTNWNLQQVQDFIPLPMTPSAAMYVTGRDFDTGQPIPVARRTSERRRQLAALRPTARTGSRARPKPRRTPGGPDWESFDGRADPAEENLASPRRRRL
;
A
#
# COMPACT_ATOMS: atom_id res chain seq x y z
N SER A 1 -12.75 2.18 6.03
CA SER A 1 -13.82 2.50 6.99
C SER A 1 -15.05 1.70 6.64
N PHE A 2 -15.92 1.33 7.59
CA PHE A 2 -17.18 0.63 7.33
C PHE A 2 -18.31 1.24 8.18
N PRO A 3 -19.58 1.28 7.74
CA PRO A 3 -20.68 1.82 8.55
C PRO A 3 -20.82 1.07 9.88
N GLY A 4 -20.84 1.79 11.00
CA GLY A 4 -20.87 1.21 12.35
C GLY A 4 -19.51 0.83 12.92
N CYS A 5 -18.45 0.88 12.12
CA CYS A 5 -17.10 0.57 12.59
C CYS A 5 -16.48 1.77 13.30
N THR A 6 -16.08 1.59 14.55
CA THR A 6 -15.40 2.58 15.40
C THR A 6 -13.91 2.25 15.55
N ASP A 7 -13.19 3.05 16.33
CA ASP A 7 -11.77 2.79 16.59
C ASP A 7 -11.56 1.47 17.36
N GLU A 8 -12.56 1.02 18.12
CA GLU A 8 -12.48 -0.22 18.89
C GLU A 8 -12.42 -1.44 17.98
N GLU A 9 -13.35 -1.56 17.02
CA GLU A 9 -13.34 -2.64 16.03
C GLU A 9 -12.08 -2.59 15.16
N MET A 10 -11.63 -1.39 14.77
CA MET A 10 -10.38 -1.22 14.02
C MET A 10 -9.17 -1.71 14.83
N GLY A 11 -9.17 -1.49 16.15
CA GLY A 11 -8.15 -2.00 17.06
C GLY A 11 -8.14 -3.53 17.15
N VAL A 12 -9.30 -4.20 17.03
CA VAL A 12 -9.36 -5.68 16.95
C VAL A 12 -8.63 -6.17 15.70
N VAL A 13 -8.91 -5.55 14.54
CA VAL A 13 -8.25 -5.90 13.28
C VAL A 13 -6.75 -5.63 13.35
N GLU A 14 -6.34 -4.48 13.89
CA GLU A 14 -4.93 -4.15 14.07
C GLU A 14 -4.21 -5.21 14.93
N ARG A 15 -4.78 -5.59 16.08
CA ARG A 15 -4.22 -6.65 16.94
C ARG A 15 -4.11 -7.97 16.21
N PHE A 16 -5.11 -8.33 15.40
CA PHE A 16 -5.08 -9.55 14.60
C PHE A 16 -3.94 -9.53 13.57
N LEU A 17 -3.78 -8.43 12.82
CA LEU A 17 -2.70 -8.27 11.84
C LEU A 17 -1.32 -8.33 12.48
N ARG A 18 -1.17 -7.72 13.67
CA ARG A 18 0.08 -7.78 14.45
C ARG A 18 0.40 -9.19 14.92
N ARG A 19 -0.59 -9.92 15.43
CA ARG A 19 -0.43 -11.31 15.92
C ARG A 19 -0.09 -12.29 14.80
N THR A 20 -0.64 -12.07 13.61
CA THR A 20 -0.43 -12.95 12.45
C THR A 20 0.79 -12.54 11.61
N ASN A 21 1.45 -11.43 11.96
CA ASN A 21 2.56 -10.85 11.19
C ASN A 21 2.22 -10.67 9.70
N TRP A 22 0.96 -10.32 9.41
CA TRP A 22 0.50 -10.16 8.04
C TRP A 22 0.66 -8.72 7.58
N ASN A 23 1.34 -8.54 6.44
CA ASN A 23 1.53 -7.24 5.80
C ASN A 23 0.50 -7.02 4.68
N LEU A 24 -0.46 -6.14 4.90
CA LEU A 24 -1.50 -5.80 3.93
C LEU A 24 -0.89 -5.09 2.71
N GLN A 25 -1.09 -5.66 1.52
CA GLN A 25 -0.61 -5.06 0.26
C GLN A 25 -1.50 -3.93 -0.23
N GLN A 26 -2.80 -4.05 0.01
CA GLN A 26 -3.80 -3.06 -0.39
C GLN A 26 -4.84 -2.93 0.71
N VAL A 27 -5.20 -1.68 1.00
CA VAL A 27 -6.30 -1.36 1.91
C VAL A 27 -7.29 -0.50 1.14
N GLN A 28 -8.52 -0.98 1.03
CA GLN A 28 -9.58 -0.31 0.32
C GLN A 28 -10.53 0.38 1.31
N ASP A 29 -10.97 1.58 0.96
CA ASP A 29 -12.04 2.24 1.70
C ASP A 29 -13.41 1.76 1.21
N PHE A 30 -14.41 1.84 2.08
CA PHE A 30 -15.76 1.41 1.74
C PHE A 30 -16.37 2.33 0.68
N ILE A 31 -16.86 1.69 -0.38
CA ILE A 31 -17.62 2.31 -1.46
C ILE A 31 -19.05 1.75 -1.32
N PRO A 32 -20.07 2.60 -1.06
CA PRO A 32 -21.44 2.14 -0.95
C PRO A 32 -21.91 1.58 -2.29
N LEU A 33 -22.14 0.27 -2.33
CA LEU A 33 -22.65 -0.41 -3.52
C LEU A 33 -24.18 -0.47 -3.47
N PRO A 34 -24.89 -0.11 -4.55
CA PRO A 34 -26.34 -0.19 -4.60
C PRO A 34 -26.87 -1.57 -4.22
N MET A 35 -28.08 -1.63 -3.67
CA MET A 35 -28.75 -2.88 -3.26
C MET A 35 -28.00 -3.69 -2.19
N THR A 36 -27.06 -3.09 -1.46
CA THR A 36 -26.40 -3.74 -0.31
C THR A 36 -26.91 -3.17 1.02
N PRO A 37 -27.05 -4.02 2.07
CA PRO A 37 -27.37 -3.56 3.43
C PRO A 37 -26.41 -2.47 3.92
N SER A 38 -25.11 -2.62 3.64
CA SER A 38 -24.10 -1.64 4.05
C SER A 38 -24.26 -0.28 3.37
N ALA A 39 -24.75 -0.21 2.13
CA ALA A 39 -25.11 1.06 1.51
C ALA A 39 -26.33 1.69 2.18
N ALA A 40 -27.34 0.90 2.54
CA ALA A 40 -28.48 1.39 3.31
C ALA A 40 -28.05 1.92 4.69
N MET A 41 -27.20 1.17 5.41
CA MET A 41 -26.58 1.60 6.66
C MET A 41 -25.79 2.90 6.49
N TYR A 42 -24.99 3.02 5.43
CA TYR A 42 -24.19 4.20 5.14
C TYR A 42 -25.05 5.45 4.93
N VAL A 43 -26.15 5.33 4.18
CA VAL A 43 -27.06 6.44 3.86
C VAL A 43 -27.94 6.81 5.05
N THR A 44 -28.51 5.81 5.73
CA THR A 44 -29.47 6.04 6.83
C THR A 44 -28.80 6.31 8.17
N GLY A 45 -27.55 5.88 8.36
CA GLY A 45 -26.87 5.96 9.65
C GLY A 45 -27.51 5.05 10.70
N ARG A 46 -28.16 3.96 10.28
CA ARG A 46 -28.82 2.99 11.16
C ARG A 46 -28.25 1.60 10.95
N ASP A 47 -28.18 0.85 12.03
CA ASP A 47 -27.87 -0.56 12.01
C ASP A 47 -28.94 -1.32 11.22
N PHE A 48 -28.50 -2.33 10.46
CA PHE A 48 -29.39 -3.05 9.55
C PHE A 48 -30.41 -3.91 10.29
N ASP A 49 -29.99 -4.57 11.36
CA ASP A 49 -30.84 -5.54 12.09
C ASP A 49 -31.68 -4.84 13.16
N THR A 50 -31.06 -3.95 13.93
CA THR A 50 -31.70 -3.31 15.09
C THR A 50 -32.36 -1.98 14.78
N GLY A 51 -32.03 -1.35 13.65
CA GLY A 51 -32.50 -0.01 13.28
C GLY A 51 -31.97 1.13 14.17
N GLN A 52 -31.07 0.83 15.11
CA GLN A 52 -30.50 1.83 16.02
C GLN A 52 -29.49 2.73 15.31
N PRO A 53 -29.30 3.98 15.74
CA PRO A 53 -28.29 4.85 15.16
C PRO A 53 -26.88 4.26 15.28
N ILE A 54 -26.11 4.33 14.20
CA ILE A 54 -24.71 3.88 14.17
C ILE A 54 -23.78 5.00 13.67
N PRO A 55 -22.53 5.03 14.14
CA PRO A 55 -21.54 5.96 13.61
C PRO A 55 -21.19 5.59 12.16
N VAL A 56 -21.17 6.57 11.27
CA VAL A 56 -20.76 6.38 9.87
C VAL A 56 -19.70 7.41 9.51
N ALA A 57 -18.50 6.94 9.18
CA ALA A 57 -17.40 7.79 8.73
C ALA A 57 -17.68 8.31 7.32
N ARG A 58 -18.15 9.55 7.21
CA ARG A 58 -18.49 10.18 5.91
C ARG A 58 -17.40 11.12 5.45
N ARG A 59 -16.69 11.77 6.38
CA ARG A 59 -15.64 12.73 6.05
C ARG A 59 -14.34 12.02 5.71
N THR A 60 -13.58 12.60 4.79
CA THR A 60 -12.28 12.07 4.37
C THR A 60 -11.31 11.91 5.54
N SER A 61 -11.34 12.81 6.53
CA SER A 61 -10.51 12.74 7.72
C SER A 61 -10.82 11.51 8.59
N GLU A 62 -12.10 11.24 8.84
CA GLU A 62 -12.57 10.09 9.61
C GLU A 62 -12.19 8.77 8.92
N ARG A 63 -12.42 8.72 7.60
CA ARG A 63 -12.07 7.56 6.76
C ARG A 63 -10.57 7.27 6.78
N ARG A 64 -9.74 8.31 6.64
CA ARG A 64 -8.27 8.20 6.70
C ARG A 64 -7.77 7.73 8.07
N ARG A 65 -8.37 8.23 9.15
CA ARG A 65 -8.02 7.82 10.52
C ARG A 65 -8.19 6.32 10.71
N GLN A 66 -9.33 5.77 10.27
CA GLN A 66 -9.56 4.32 10.31
C GLN A 66 -8.58 3.58 9.41
N LEU A 67 -8.37 4.04 8.16
CA LEU A 67 -7.44 3.40 7.24
C LEU A 67 -6.00 3.30 7.80
N ALA A 68 -5.57 4.31 8.57
CA ALA A 68 -4.26 4.33 9.20
C ALA A 68 -4.07 3.21 10.24
N ALA A 69 -5.13 2.79 10.94
CA ALA A 69 -5.07 1.68 11.91
C ALA A 69 -4.71 0.34 11.25
N LEU A 70 -5.03 0.16 9.97
CA LEU A 70 -4.73 -1.07 9.21
C LEU A 70 -3.32 -1.10 8.64
N ARG A 71 -2.61 0.03 8.68
CA ARG A 71 -1.20 0.11 8.31
C ARG A 71 -0.41 0.18 9.61
N PRO A 72 -0.07 -0.95 10.24
CA PRO A 72 0.80 -0.91 11.39
C PRO A 72 2.06 -0.18 10.95
N THR A 73 2.30 1.00 11.52
CA THR A 73 3.50 1.78 11.24
C THR A 73 4.66 0.82 11.41
N ALA A 74 5.36 0.55 10.29
CA ALA A 74 6.57 -0.25 10.29
C ALA A 74 7.40 0.27 11.46
N ARG A 75 7.70 -0.64 12.40
CA ARG A 75 8.37 -0.40 13.67
C ARG A 75 9.13 0.93 13.66
N THR A 76 8.87 1.78 14.64
CA THR A 76 9.70 2.95 14.97
C THR A 76 11.12 2.57 15.43
N GLY A 77 11.61 1.40 15.03
CA GLY A 77 13.02 1.12 14.91
C GLY A 77 13.39 1.30 13.46
N SER A 78 13.60 2.55 13.04
CA SER A 78 14.43 2.86 11.88
C SER A 78 15.81 2.28 12.16
N ARG A 79 16.02 1.00 11.85
CA ARG A 79 17.36 0.48 11.68
C ARG A 79 17.83 1.17 10.41
N ALA A 80 18.51 2.30 10.59
CA ALA A 80 19.02 3.13 9.52
C ALA A 80 19.63 2.18 8.48
N ARG A 81 19.06 2.16 7.27
CA ARG A 81 19.62 1.37 6.17
C ARG A 81 21.07 1.83 6.06
N PRO A 82 22.08 0.97 6.35
CA PRO A 82 23.45 1.42 6.35
C PRO A 82 23.73 1.97 4.96
N LYS A 83 24.22 3.22 4.89
CA LYS A 83 24.62 3.79 3.60
C LYS A 83 25.63 2.83 2.96
N PRO A 84 25.48 2.49 1.68
CA PRO A 84 26.46 1.64 1.02
C PRO A 84 27.83 2.31 1.19
N ARG A 85 28.79 1.57 1.77
CA ARG A 85 30.18 2.02 1.83
C ARG A 85 30.64 2.21 0.39
N ARG A 86 31.02 3.44 0.02
CA ARG A 86 31.70 3.70 -1.25
C ARG A 86 32.95 2.81 -1.28
N THR A 87 32.99 1.85 -2.20
CA THR A 87 34.21 1.06 -2.47
C THR A 87 35.26 2.01 -3.04
N PRO A 88 36.48 2.09 -2.47
CA PRO A 88 37.57 2.81 -3.11
C PRO A 88 37.87 2.13 -4.46
N GLY A 89 37.66 2.85 -5.58
CA GLY A 89 37.92 2.35 -6.94
C GLY A 89 36.72 1.88 -7.75
N GLY A 90 35.48 2.09 -7.30
CA GLY A 90 34.29 1.88 -8.14
C GLY A 90 34.17 2.93 -9.27
N PRO A 91 33.61 2.60 -10.44
CA PRO A 91 33.47 3.54 -11.55
C PRO A 91 32.60 4.74 -11.15
N ASP A 92 33.06 5.93 -11.52
CA ASP A 92 32.37 7.20 -11.31
C ASP A 92 31.16 7.31 -12.26
N TRP A 93 29.97 7.04 -11.72
CA TRP A 93 28.71 7.12 -12.45
C TRP A 93 28.21 8.57 -12.61
N GLU A 94 28.81 9.56 -11.92
CA GLU A 94 28.47 10.99 -12.06
C GLU A 94 29.06 11.60 -13.35
N SER A 95 30.01 10.92 -13.98
CA SER A 95 30.69 11.35 -15.21
C SER A 95 30.20 10.66 -16.50
N PHE A 96 29.17 9.81 -16.42
CA PHE A 96 28.63 9.08 -17.58
C PHE A 96 27.70 10.00 -18.40
N ASP A 97 28.23 10.59 -19.48
CA ASP A 97 27.56 11.60 -20.33
C ASP A 97 26.65 11.00 -21.42
N GLY A 98 26.35 9.70 -21.35
CA GLY A 98 25.34 9.05 -22.17
C GLY A 98 25.71 8.86 -23.65
N ARG A 99 26.99 9.02 -24.03
CA ARG A 99 27.47 8.60 -25.35
C ARG A 99 27.88 7.13 -25.32
N ALA A 100 27.39 6.35 -26.28
CA ALA A 100 27.81 4.97 -26.46
C ALA A 100 29.30 4.89 -26.79
N ASP A 101 29.98 3.91 -26.19
CA ASP A 101 31.39 3.61 -26.42
C ASP A 101 31.58 3.12 -27.87
N PRO A 102 32.41 3.77 -28.71
CA PRO A 102 32.55 3.45 -30.13
C PRO A 102 33.21 2.08 -30.43
N ALA A 103 33.52 1.28 -29.41
CA ALA A 103 34.16 -0.03 -29.56
C ALA A 103 33.18 -1.22 -29.73
N GLU A 104 31.86 -1.03 -29.61
CA GLU A 104 30.87 -2.12 -29.73
C GLU A 104 30.34 -2.36 -31.17
N GLU A 105 30.85 -1.66 -32.19
CA GLU A 105 30.30 -1.73 -33.57
C GLU A 105 30.82 -2.92 -34.41
N ASN A 106 31.72 -3.79 -33.91
CA ASN A 106 32.38 -4.77 -34.78
C ASN A 106 32.34 -6.24 -34.37
N LEU A 107 31.35 -6.68 -33.59
CA LEU A 107 31.12 -8.11 -33.43
C LEU A 107 29.63 -8.48 -33.55
N ALA A 108 29.35 -9.26 -34.60
CA ALA A 108 28.18 -10.12 -34.81
C ALA A 108 27.01 -9.59 -35.66
N SER A 109 27.18 -9.67 -36.98
CA SER A 109 26.18 -10.25 -37.90
C SER A 109 26.92 -10.77 -39.15
N PRO A 110 26.42 -11.74 -39.97
CA PRO A 110 25.03 -12.20 -40.04
C PRO A 110 24.79 -13.69 -40.44
N ARG A 111 23.49 -14.06 -40.54
CA ARG A 111 22.88 -15.15 -41.38
C ARG A 111 23.01 -16.59 -40.82
N ARG A 112 22.04 -17.51 -40.90
CA ARG A 112 20.81 -17.70 -41.71
C ARG A 112 19.95 -18.79 -41.06
N ARG A 113 18.62 -18.71 -41.27
CA ARG A 113 17.64 -19.79 -41.12
C ARG A 113 18.09 -21.08 -41.83
N ARG A 114 17.83 -22.24 -41.24
CA ARG A 114 17.30 -23.44 -41.95
C ARG A 114 16.35 -24.20 -41.02
N LEU A 115 15.47 -24.93 -41.72
CA LEU A 115 14.24 -25.62 -41.33
C LEU A 115 14.38 -26.58 -40.15
#